data_AF-A0A3D0P5T9-F1
#
_entry.id   AF-A0A3D0P5T9-F1
#
_cell.length_a   1.000
_cell.length_b   1.000
_cell.length_c   1.000
_cell.angle_alpha   90.00
_cell.angle_beta   90.00
_cell.angle_gamma   90.00
#
_symmetry.space_group_name_H-M   'P 1'
#
loop_
_entity.id
_entity.type
_entity.pdbx_description
1 polymer ?
#
loop_
_entity_poly.entity_id
_entity_poly.type
_entity_poly.pdbx_seq_one_letter_code
_entity_poly.pdbx_strand_id
1 'polypeptide(L)'
;LKMGSVHTGRGFSPLSLFEIGNTLSEIAEFNGSSSLHISFGTRFYMDGGQEIDALQDKAGFLYRFGSLTQMAERDRWTVIDLRPLREAVFYHRRFKIDDVVIELFENHDLLIIPKLETDPTPNYDTN
;
A
#
# COMPACT_ATOMS: atom_id res chain seq x y z
N LEU A 1 -12.68 -0.43 7.99
CA LEU A 1 -12.42 -1.84 7.62
C LEU A 1 -10.91 -2.09 7.67
N LYS A 2 -10.44 -3.24 8.18
CA LYS A 2 -9.02 -3.63 8.17
C LYS A 2 -8.89 -5.05 7.62
N MET A 3 -8.25 -5.21 6.46
CA MET A 3 -7.99 -6.49 5.79
C MET A 3 -6.71 -6.36 4.94
N GLY A 4 -6.30 -7.44 4.26
CA GLY A 4 -5.21 -7.37 3.28
C GLY A 4 -5.54 -6.39 2.15
N SER A 5 -4.53 -5.66 1.65
CA SER A 5 -4.70 -4.53 0.70
C SER A 5 -5.45 -4.93 -0.58
N VAL A 6 -5.25 -6.17 -1.05
CA VAL A 6 -5.93 -6.73 -2.22
C VAL A 6 -7.45 -6.73 -2.10
N HIS A 7 -7.99 -6.80 -0.87
CA HIS A 7 -9.44 -6.82 -0.62
C HIS A 7 -10.00 -5.42 -0.34
N THR A 8 -9.16 -4.47 0.07
CA THR A 8 -9.60 -3.14 0.51
C THR A 8 -9.47 -2.06 -0.56
N GLY A 9 -8.83 -2.36 -1.69
CA GLY A 9 -8.74 -1.45 -2.83
C GLY A 9 -10.10 -1.19 -3.50
N ARG A 10 -10.25 -0.03 -4.14
CA ARG A 10 -11.37 0.23 -5.07
C ARG A 10 -11.07 -0.33 -6.46
N GLY A 11 -12.09 -0.59 -7.27
CA GLY A 11 -11.93 -1.18 -8.60
C GLY A 11 -11.66 -2.69 -8.53
N PHE A 12 -10.94 -3.20 -9.53
CA PHE A 12 -10.58 -4.62 -9.58
C PHE A 12 -9.38 -4.93 -8.67
N SER A 13 -9.43 -6.08 -8.01
CA SER A 13 -8.25 -6.68 -7.39
C SER A 13 -7.32 -7.30 -8.44
N PRO A 14 -6.08 -7.68 -8.08
CA PRO A 14 -5.19 -8.44 -8.97
C PRO A 14 -5.76 -9.78 -9.46
N LEU A 15 -6.85 -10.26 -8.86
CA LEU A 15 -7.59 -11.46 -9.29
C LEU A 15 -8.78 -11.15 -10.20
N SER A 16 -8.91 -9.91 -10.67
CA SER A 16 -10.02 -9.44 -11.51
C SER A 16 -11.40 -9.59 -10.85
N LEU A 17 -11.45 -9.48 -9.52
CA LEU A 17 -12.68 -9.51 -8.74
C LEU A 17 -12.99 -8.11 -8.19
N PHE A 18 -14.28 -7.79 -8.10
CA PHE A 18 -14.74 -6.67 -7.28
C PHE A 18 -14.79 -7.12 -5.83
N GLU A 19 -13.78 -6.70 -5.08
CA GLU A 19 -13.64 -7.02 -3.66
C GLU A 19 -14.47 -6.05 -2.81
N ILE A 20 -14.50 -6.33 -1.49
CA ILE A 20 -15.26 -5.52 -0.52
C ILE A 20 -14.89 -4.03 -0.57
N GLY A 21 -13.62 -3.68 -0.85
CA GLY A 21 -13.20 -2.31 -1.04
C GLY A 21 -13.98 -1.61 -2.16
N ASN A 22 -14.12 -2.25 -3.32
CA ASN A 22 -14.90 -1.69 -4.42
C ASN A 22 -16.37 -1.47 -4.03
N THR A 23 -17.00 -2.46 -3.42
CA THR A 23 -18.39 -2.34 -2.97
C THR A 23 -18.57 -1.18 -1.98
N LEU A 24 -17.63 -0.99 -1.05
CA LEU A 24 -17.67 0.15 -0.13
C LEU A 24 -17.49 1.49 -0.85
N SER A 25 -16.65 1.53 -1.89
CA SER A 25 -16.48 2.72 -2.73
C SER A 25 -17.76 3.08 -3.47
N GLU A 26 -18.41 2.10 -4.10
CA GLU A 26 -19.67 2.28 -4.83
C GLU A 26 -20.82 2.69 -3.91
N ILE A 27 -20.93 2.09 -2.72
CA ILE A 27 -21.94 2.47 -1.72
C ILE A 27 -21.70 3.92 -1.26
N ALA A 28 -20.46 4.32 -1.00
CA ALA A 28 -20.15 5.68 -0.61
C ALA A 28 -20.56 6.67 -1.69
N GLU A 29 -20.21 6.39 -2.95
CA GLU A 29 -20.55 7.22 -4.11
C GLU A 29 -22.08 7.31 -4.31
N PHE A 30 -22.79 6.19 -4.22
CA PHE A 30 -24.25 6.13 -4.32
C PHE A 30 -24.95 7.02 -3.29
N ASN A 31 -24.36 7.15 -2.10
CA ASN A 31 -24.87 7.99 -1.02
C ASN A 31 -24.34 9.44 -1.05
N GLY A 32 -23.69 9.88 -2.15
CA GLY A 32 -23.12 11.22 -2.27
C GLY A 32 -21.97 11.48 -1.30
N SER A 33 -21.27 10.44 -0.89
CA SER A 33 -20.13 10.45 0.03
C SER A 33 -18.87 9.94 -0.66
N SER A 34 -17.78 9.81 0.09
CA SER A 34 -16.50 9.31 -0.39
C SER A 34 -15.92 8.26 0.55
N SER A 35 -15.21 7.30 -0.01
CA SER A 35 -14.40 6.33 0.74
C SER A 35 -12.91 6.68 0.64
N LEU A 36 -12.19 6.52 1.75
CA LEU A 36 -10.72 6.65 1.80
C LEU A 36 -10.10 5.25 1.83
N HIS A 37 -9.24 4.96 0.85
CA HIS A 37 -8.60 3.65 0.70
C HIS A 37 -7.11 3.78 1.00
N ILE A 38 -6.65 3.04 2.01
CA ILE A 38 -5.29 3.15 2.54
C ILE A 38 -4.60 1.80 2.38
N SER A 39 -3.46 1.78 1.68
CA SER A 39 -2.59 0.61 1.60
C SER A 39 -1.45 0.74 2.60
N PHE A 40 -1.04 -0.38 3.16
CA PHE A 40 0.17 -0.48 3.99
C PHE A 40 1.24 -1.23 3.20
N GLY A 41 2.42 -0.62 3.09
CA GLY A 41 3.62 -1.25 2.55
C GLY A 41 4.62 -1.55 3.66
N THR A 42 5.72 -2.20 3.30
CA THR A 42 6.85 -2.44 4.18
C THR A 42 8.15 -2.06 3.48
N ARG A 43 9.17 -1.72 4.27
CA ARG A 43 10.55 -1.58 3.79
C ARG A 43 11.52 -2.23 4.75
N PHE A 44 11.51 -1.76 6.00
CA PHE A 44 12.38 -2.27 7.05
C PHE A 44 11.57 -3.20 7.95
N TYR A 45 11.97 -4.46 8.05
CA TYR A 45 11.32 -5.44 8.91
C TYR A 45 12.32 -6.41 9.51
N MET A 46 11.97 -6.99 10.66
CA MET A 46 12.75 -8.05 11.29
C MET A 46 12.32 -9.41 10.73
N ASP A 47 13.28 -10.24 10.33
CA ASP A 47 13.08 -11.65 9.96
C ASP A 47 14.20 -12.50 10.57
N GLY A 48 13.84 -13.54 11.32
CA GLY A 48 14.82 -14.39 12.00
C GLY A 48 15.79 -13.65 12.94
N GLY A 49 15.37 -12.51 13.50
CA GLY A 49 16.23 -11.65 14.34
C GLY A 49 17.20 -10.76 13.56
N GLN A 50 17.11 -10.73 12.24
CA GLN A 50 17.89 -9.83 11.38
C GLN A 50 17.00 -8.74 10.81
N GLU A 51 17.53 -7.53 10.73
CA GLU A 51 16.87 -6.44 10.03
C GLU A 51 17.06 -6.59 8.52
N ILE A 52 15.96 -6.56 7.78
CA ILE A 52 15.93 -6.61 6.32
C ILE A 52 15.49 -5.25 5.78
N ASP A 53 16.24 -4.70 4.82
CA ASP A 53 15.77 -3.61 3.94
C ASP A 53 15.30 -4.23 2.63
N ALA A 54 13.98 -4.19 2.39
CA ALA A 54 13.33 -4.76 1.22
C ALA A 54 13.86 -4.21 -0.12
N LEU A 55 14.56 -3.07 -0.12
CA LEU A 55 15.19 -2.52 -1.33
C LEU A 55 16.54 -3.16 -1.68
N GLN A 56 17.12 -3.96 -0.79
CA GLN A 56 18.36 -4.68 -1.07
C GLN A 56 18.13 -5.92 -1.94
N ASP A 57 16.97 -6.58 -1.81
CA ASP A 57 16.59 -7.70 -2.66
C ASP A 57 15.97 -7.23 -3.98
N LYS A 58 16.80 -6.99 -4.99
CA LYS A 58 16.37 -6.51 -6.31
C LYS A 58 15.51 -7.50 -7.09
N ALA A 59 15.49 -8.78 -6.71
CA ALA A 59 14.66 -9.81 -7.34
C ALA A 59 13.32 -9.99 -6.60
N GLY A 60 13.23 -9.50 -5.37
CA GLY A 60 12.07 -9.61 -4.51
C GLY A 60 10.87 -8.81 -5.02
N PHE A 61 9.68 -9.29 -4.69
CA PHE A 61 8.42 -8.64 -5.06
C PHE A 61 8.33 -7.21 -4.50
N LEU A 62 8.81 -6.97 -3.28
CA LEU A 62 8.76 -5.66 -2.62
C LEU A 62 9.61 -4.60 -3.35
N TYR A 63 10.68 -4.99 -4.04
CA TYR A 63 11.51 -4.07 -4.82
C TYR A 63 10.75 -3.41 -5.97
N ARG A 64 9.70 -4.06 -6.49
CA ARG A 64 8.84 -3.49 -7.55
C ARG A 64 8.10 -2.22 -7.10
N PHE A 65 7.89 -2.05 -5.79
CA PHE A 65 7.34 -0.81 -5.20
C PHE A 65 8.40 0.25 -4.92
N GLY A 66 9.67 0.00 -5.30
CA GLY A 66 10.84 0.80 -4.95
C GLY A 66 10.75 2.28 -5.30
N SER A 67 10.01 2.63 -6.36
CA SER A 67 9.79 4.03 -6.74
C SER A 67 9.10 4.85 -5.65
N LEU A 68 8.27 4.22 -4.82
CA LEU A 68 7.60 4.82 -3.67
C LEU A 68 8.27 4.44 -2.34
N THR A 69 8.61 3.17 -2.14
CA THR A 69 9.12 2.70 -0.84
C THR A 69 10.52 3.23 -0.50
N GLN A 70 11.29 3.70 -1.49
CA GLN A 70 12.54 4.43 -1.24
C GLN A 70 12.38 5.68 -0.37
N MET A 71 11.17 6.26 -0.32
CA MET A 71 10.86 7.43 0.50
C MET A 71 10.70 7.09 1.99
N ALA A 72 10.66 5.80 2.34
CA ALA A 72 10.53 5.37 3.74
C ALA A 72 11.86 5.49 4.49
N GLU A 73 11.79 5.99 5.72
CA GLU A 73 12.93 6.07 6.64
C GLU A 73 12.81 5.00 7.73
N ARG A 74 13.95 4.44 8.16
CA ARG A 74 13.99 3.33 9.13
C ARG A 74 13.24 3.63 10.43
N ASP A 75 13.39 4.84 10.96
CA ASP A 75 12.91 5.19 12.30
C ASP A 75 11.65 6.08 12.28
N ARG A 76 10.99 6.23 11.12
CA ARG A 76 9.81 7.10 10.97
C ARG A 76 8.71 6.44 10.17
N TRP A 77 7.48 6.85 10.46
CA TRP A 77 6.34 6.54 9.62
C TRP A 77 6.36 7.46 8.40
N THR A 78 6.20 6.87 7.23
CA THR A 78 6.07 7.61 5.97
C THR A 78 4.64 7.46 5.46
N VAL A 79 4.02 8.59 5.13
CA VAL A 79 2.69 8.64 4.51
C VAL A 79 2.84 9.33 3.16
N ILE A 80 2.43 8.65 2.10
CA ILE A 80 2.46 9.17 0.73
C ILE A 80 1.02 9.34 0.28
N ASP A 81 0.63 10.58 -0.02
CA ASP A 81 -0.64 10.88 -0.67
C ASP A 81 -0.52 10.67 -2.18
N LEU A 82 -1.21 9.65 -2.70
CA LEU A 82 -1.15 9.25 -4.09
C LEU A 82 -2.06 10.11 -4.97
N ARG A 83 -3.11 10.71 -4.39
CA ARG A 83 -4.14 11.46 -5.13
C ARG A 83 -3.59 12.60 -5.99
N PRO A 84 -2.73 13.52 -5.49
CA PRO A 84 -2.21 14.62 -6.31
C PRO A 84 -1.25 14.15 -7.41
N LEU A 85 -0.74 12.92 -7.33
CA LEU A 85 0.22 12.38 -8.29
C LEU A 85 -0.46 11.62 -9.44
N ARG A 86 -1.73 11.23 -9.28
CA ARG A 86 -2.49 10.46 -10.29
C ARG A 86 -2.47 11.11 -11.67
N GLU A 87 -2.56 12.44 -11.75
CA GLU A 87 -2.53 13.15 -13.03
C GLU A 87 -1.20 12.91 -13.79
N ALA A 88 -0.08 13.01 -13.07
CA ALA A 88 1.24 12.79 -13.63
C ALA A 88 1.49 11.32 -14.01
N VAL A 89 0.91 10.39 -13.25
CA VAL A 89 1.00 8.94 -13.47
C VAL A 89 0.20 8.53 -14.72
N PHE A 90 -1.09 8.86 -14.78
CA PHE A 90 -2.00 8.30 -15.79
C PHE A 90 -2.07 9.11 -17.09
N TYR A 91 -2.00 10.45 -17.01
CA TYR A 91 -2.26 11.31 -18.17
C TYR A 91 -0.97 11.83 -18.80
N HIS A 92 -0.03 12.30 -17.99
CA HIS A 92 1.24 12.81 -18.52
C HIS A 92 2.25 11.70 -18.84
N ARG A 93 2.06 10.50 -18.26
CA ARG A 93 2.97 9.34 -18.41
C ARG A 93 4.44 9.73 -18.24
N ARG A 94 4.71 10.65 -17.32
CA ARG A 94 6.02 11.30 -17.14
C ARG A 94 7.09 10.34 -16.64
N PHE A 95 6.69 9.22 -16.05
CA PHE A 95 7.54 8.30 -15.34
C PHE A 95 7.39 6.88 -15.89
N LYS A 96 8.48 6.12 -15.91
CA LYS A 96 8.43 4.67 -16.08
C LYS A 96 8.11 4.06 -14.72
N ILE A 97 6.90 3.52 -14.58
CA ILE A 97 6.36 2.99 -13.33
C ILE A 97 6.09 1.49 -13.53
N ASP A 98 6.36 0.68 -12.52
CA ASP A 98 6.03 -0.75 -12.51
C ASP A 98 4.51 -0.94 -12.37
N ASP A 99 3.95 -1.96 -13.02
CA ASP A 99 2.51 -2.21 -13.05
C ASP A 99 1.90 -2.34 -11.64
N VAL A 100 2.62 -2.93 -10.66
CA VAL A 100 2.11 -3.03 -9.27
C VAL A 100 1.97 -1.67 -8.59
N VAL A 101 2.77 -0.69 -9.00
CA VAL A 101 2.65 0.69 -8.50
C VAL A 101 1.51 1.40 -9.21
N ILE A 102 1.26 1.12 -10.50
CA ILE A 102 0.08 1.62 -11.22
C ILE A 102 -1.20 1.11 -10.53
N GLU A 103 -1.31 -0.19 -10.27
CA GLU A 103 -2.43 -0.79 -9.54
C GLU A 103 -2.65 -0.12 -8.17
N LEU A 104 -1.57 0.17 -7.44
CA LEU A 104 -1.67 0.90 -6.18
C LEU A 104 -2.30 2.30 -6.36
N PHE A 105 -1.93 3.04 -7.41
CA PHE A 105 -2.52 4.35 -7.71
C PHE A 105 -4.01 4.28 -8.09
N GLU A 106 -4.41 3.20 -8.77
CA GLU A 106 -5.80 2.95 -9.16
C GLU A 106 -6.65 2.62 -7.94
N ASN A 107 -6.16 1.72 -7.08
CA ASN A 107 -6.99 1.12 -6.03
C ASN A 107 -6.93 1.86 -4.68
N HIS A 108 -5.92 2.70 -4.43
CA HIS A 108 -5.70 3.33 -3.13
C HIS A 108 -5.40 4.84 -3.22
N ASP A 109 -5.70 5.57 -2.15
CA ASP A 109 -5.45 7.01 -2.02
C ASP A 109 -4.15 7.32 -1.28
N LEU A 110 -3.86 6.53 -0.25
CA LEU A 110 -2.69 6.70 0.60
C LEU A 110 -1.89 5.41 0.63
N LEU A 111 -0.57 5.55 0.61
CA LEU A 111 0.36 4.49 1.00
C LEU A 111 1.00 4.88 2.33
N ILE A 112 0.86 4.00 3.33
CA ILE A 112 1.54 4.13 4.62
C ILE A 112 2.64 3.10 4.70
N ILE A 113 3.84 3.53 5.07
CA ILE A 113 4.98 2.66 5.31
C ILE A 113 5.43 2.89 6.75
N PRO A 114 5.33 1.87 7.62
CA PRO A 114 5.81 1.97 9.00
C PRO A 114 7.31 2.23 9.08
N LYS A 115 7.75 2.68 10.27
CA LYS A 115 9.13 2.47 10.71
C LYS A 115 9.45 0.97 10.80
N LEU A 116 10.69 0.59 11.11
CA LEU A 116 11.11 -0.80 11.32
C LEU A 116 10.01 -1.65 11.98
N GLU A 117 9.50 -2.62 11.23
CA GLU A 117 8.49 -3.55 11.69
C GLU A 117 9.13 -4.65 12.53
N THR A 118 8.61 -4.80 13.75
CA THR A 118 9.03 -5.83 14.71
C THR A 118 7.86 -6.75 14.99
N ASP A 119 8.14 -7.89 15.61
CA ASP A 119 7.10 -8.81 16.03
C ASP A 119 6.01 -8.08 16.85
N PRO A 120 4.73 -8.33 16.54
CA PRO A 120 3.64 -7.70 17.25
C PRO A 120 3.64 -8.19 18.70
N THR A 121 3.48 -7.26 19.64
CA THR A 121 3.20 -7.63 21.03
C THR A 121 1.75 -8.10 21.12
N PRO A 122 1.47 -9.31 21.65
CA PRO A 122 0.10 -9.73 21.92
C PRO A 122 -0.64 -8.70 22.76
N ASN A 123 -1.88 -8.41 22.37
CA ASN A 123 -2.76 -7.49 23.09
C ASN A 123 -3.74 -8.24 24.03
N TYR A 124 -3.37 -9.45 24.44
CA TYR A 124 -4.11 -10.32 25.36
C TYR A 124 -3.12 -11.07 26.25
N ASP A 125 -3.60 -11.53 27.42
CA ASP A 125 -2.78 -12.30 28.35
C ASP A 125 -2.58 -13.73 27.84
N THR A 126 -1.32 -14.18 27.81
CA THR A 126 -0.96 -15.57 27.55
C THR A 126 -0.83 -16.31 28.88
N ASN A 127 -1.97 -16.56 29.54
CA ASN A 127 -2.04 -17.49 30.69
C ASN A 127 -2.18 -18.93 30.20
#